data_AF-A0A371B027-F1
#
_entry.id   AF-A0A371B027-F1
#
_cell.length_a   1.000
_cell.length_b   1.000
_cell.length_c   1.000
_cell.angle_alpha   90.00
_cell.angle_beta   90.00
_cell.angle_gamma   90.00
#
_symmetry.space_group_name_H-M   'P 1'
#
loop_
_entity.id
_entity.type
_entity.pdbx_description
1 polymer ?
#
loop_
_entity_poly.entity_id
_entity_poly.type
_entity_poly.pdbx_seq_one_letter_code
_entity_poly.pdbx_strand_id
1 'polypeptide(L)'
;MTKKFSTLKGGQVMNKKRNITLVTTAAALLAVVMIGGTLAYFTDRGEATNVVTFGKVNIELTEPKFEAFTNQTNTVNDVYPGQTIEKDPTITVDEDSSEAYIRAKISYNNQLTKEQQAELERNLNLIEGWTKSSDGYYYYRDIVKPTQSVLLFDKVMIPANWDNAYAEKTFEINIIAEAIQVDNFTPAFSQNKSAVIGWNYVNADGTVVPITPETYQDN
;
A
#
# COMPACT_ATOMS: atom_id res chain seq x y z
N MET A 1 -71.21 31.62 -43.30
CA MET A 1 -71.66 31.92 -41.93
C MET A 1 -71.12 30.82 -41.02
N THR A 2 -69.91 30.91 -40.50
CA THR A 2 -69.47 31.64 -39.29
C THR A 2 -70.09 31.07 -38.00
N LYS A 3 -69.22 30.81 -37.01
CA LYS A 3 -69.37 30.34 -35.60
C LYS A 3 -68.79 28.92 -35.45
N LYS A 4 -67.65 28.64 -34.83
CA LYS A 4 -66.82 29.25 -33.75
C LYS A 4 -67.48 29.31 -32.36
N PHE A 5 -66.80 28.65 -31.42
CA PHE A 5 -66.85 28.67 -29.93
C PHE A 5 -67.97 27.87 -29.24
N SER A 6 -67.65 26.79 -28.50
CA SER A 6 -67.21 26.67 -27.07
C SER A 6 -68.43 26.36 -26.16
N THR A 7 -68.43 25.64 -25.03
CA THR A 7 -67.42 25.27 -24.01
C THR A 7 -68.05 24.23 -23.05
N LEU A 8 -67.23 23.41 -22.34
CA LEU A 8 -67.42 22.81 -20.98
C LEU A 8 -68.46 21.67 -20.84
N LYS A 9 -68.34 20.63 -19.99
CA LYS A 9 -67.66 20.46 -18.69
C LYS A 9 -67.71 18.96 -18.27
N GLY A 10 -66.80 18.53 -17.40
CA GLY A 10 -66.84 17.26 -16.64
C GLY A 10 -65.50 16.55 -16.76
N GLY A 11 -64.59 16.54 -15.78
CA GLY A 11 -64.75 16.51 -14.33
C GLY A 11 -64.23 15.14 -13.83
N GLN A 12 -63.47 15.13 -12.73
CA GLN A 12 -62.78 14.00 -12.06
C GLN A 12 -61.27 13.91 -12.43
N VAL A 13 -60.35 14.62 -11.77
CA VAL A 13 -59.80 14.51 -10.39
C VAL A 13 -58.80 13.35 -10.20
N MET A 14 -57.51 13.74 -10.13
CA MET A 14 -56.32 13.19 -9.42
C MET A 14 -56.01 11.68 -9.48
N ASN A 15 -54.78 11.27 -9.80
CA ASN A 15 -53.64 11.40 -8.88
C ASN A 15 -52.28 11.64 -9.57
N LYS A 16 -51.51 12.50 -8.91
CA LYS A 16 -50.32 13.21 -9.37
C LYS A 16 -49.06 12.42 -9.03
N LYS A 17 -48.49 11.69 -10.00
CA LYS A 17 -47.05 11.38 -9.97
C LYS A 17 -46.34 12.45 -10.77
N ARG A 18 -45.81 13.44 -10.06
CA ARG A 18 -44.96 14.48 -10.64
C ARG A 18 -43.64 13.83 -11.07
N ASN A 19 -43.56 13.43 -12.34
CA ASN A 19 -42.27 13.36 -13.04
C ASN A 19 -41.75 14.80 -13.14
N ILE A 20 -41.01 15.24 -12.12
CA ILE A 20 -40.21 16.46 -12.20
C ILE A 20 -38.83 16.00 -12.67
N THR A 21 -38.64 16.14 -13.97
CA THR A 21 -37.33 16.27 -14.61
C THR A 21 -36.51 17.31 -13.87
N LEU A 22 -35.32 16.94 -13.39
CA LEU A 22 -34.25 17.90 -13.13
C LEU A 22 -33.00 17.40 -13.88
N VAL A 23 -32.91 17.83 -15.14
CA VAL A 23 -31.63 17.97 -15.82
C VAL A 23 -30.94 19.15 -15.15
N THR A 24 -30.01 18.86 -14.25
CA THR A 24 -29.03 19.82 -13.74
C THR A 24 -27.69 19.12 -13.64
N THR A 25 -26.76 19.61 -14.46
CA THR A 25 -25.33 19.34 -14.51
C THR A 25 -24.73 19.06 -13.14
N ALA A 26 -24.25 17.84 -12.94
CA ALA A 26 -23.15 17.57 -12.02
C ALA A 26 -22.07 16.84 -12.84
N ALA A 27 -21.31 17.64 -13.58
CA ALA A 27 -19.95 17.29 -13.92
C ALA A 27 -19.18 17.19 -12.60
N ALA A 28 -19.18 16.00 -12.01
CA ALA A 28 -18.15 15.57 -11.08
C ALA A 28 -17.69 14.20 -11.59
N LEU A 29 -17.05 14.23 -12.76
CA LEU A 29 -15.93 13.33 -13.04
C LEU A 29 -14.89 13.61 -11.95
N LEU A 30 -15.09 13.07 -10.76
CA LEU A 30 -13.94 12.64 -9.97
C LEU A 30 -13.53 11.30 -10.59
N ALA A 31 -12.90 11.42 -11.77
CA ALA A 31 -11.70 10.65 -11.97
C ALA A 31 -10.77 11.07 -10.82
N VAL A 32 -10.92 10.43 -9.67
CA VAL A 32 -9.73 10.09 -8.91
C VAL A 32 -9.01 9.21 -9.90
N VAL A 33 -8.12 9.83 -10.66
CA VAL A 33 -6.86 9.20 -11.00
C VAL A 33 -6.45 8.62 -9.65
N MET A 34 -6.74 7.33 -9.43
CA MET A 34 -6.09 6.58 -8.37
C MET A 34 -4.64 6.79 -8.74
N ILE A 35 -4.01 7.71 -8.03
CA ILE A 35 -2.58 7.91 -8.09
C ILE A 35 -2.02 6.62 -7.46
N GLY A 36 -2.08 5.51 -8.20
CA GLY A 36 -1.03 4.51 -8.23
C GLY A 36 0.11 5.07 -9.09
N GLY A 37 0.52 6.29 -8.78
CA GLY A 37 1.13 7.23 -9.71
C GLY A 37 2.28 8.00 -9.10
N THR A 38 3.16 7.31 -8.38
CA THR A 38 4.59 7.65 -8.15
C THR A 38 5.24 6.35 -7.67
N LEU A 39 6.09 5.59 -8.37
CA LEU A 39 6.82 5.73 -9.63
C LEU A 39 6.99 4.30 -10.21
N ALA A 40 6.18 3.91 -11.21
CA ALA A 40 6.64 2.87 -12.14
C ALA A 40 7.64 3.44 -13.17
N TYR A 41 8.07 4.70 -13.00
CA TYR A 41 8.77 5.45 -14.01
C TYR A 41 10.26 5.13 -13.95
N PHE A 42 10.64 4.10 -14.71
CA PHE A 42 12.00 3.73 -15.13
C PHE A 42 12.93 3.21 -14.05
N THR A 43 13.02 1.89 -13.95
CA THR A 43 14.19 1.24 -13.37
C THR A 43 14.58 0.01 -14.19
N ASP A 44 15.36 0.26 -15.24
CA ASP A 44 16.37 -0.68 -15.77
C ASP A 44 17.62 -0.70 -14.84
N ARG A 45 17.44 -0.30 -13.57
CA ARG A 45 18.45 -0.13 -12.52
C ARG A 45 17.81 -0.50 -11.19
N GLY A 46 18.47 -1.34 -10.40
CA GLY A 46 17.87 -2.10 -9.30
C GLY A 46 17.08 -1.30 -8.27
N GLU A 47 16.15 -2.02 -7.64
CA GLU A 47 15.26 -1.62 -6.54
C GLU A 47 14.03 -0.80 -6.97
N ALA A 48 12.86 -1.46 -6.93
CA ALA A 48 11.54 -0.88 -7.15
C ALA A 48 10.79 -0.76 -5.81
N THR A 49 10.57 0.48 -5.36
CA THR A 49 9.65 0.80 -4.27
C THR A 49 8.23 0.94 -4.80
N ASN A 50 7.29 0.15 -4.29
CA ASN A 50 5.90 0.20 -4.72
C ASN A 50 4.98 0.58 -3.56
N VAL A 51 3.98 1.41 -3.84
CA VAL A 51 2.94 1.82 -2.88
C VAL A 51 1.59 1.31 -3.34
N VAL A 52 0.81 0.78 -2.40
CA VAL A 52 -0.57 0.35 -2.60
C VAL A 52 -1.45 0.88 -1.46
N THR A 53 -2.57 1.53 -1.78
CA THR A 53 -3.41 2.16 -0.76
C THR A 53 -4.88 1.78 -0.87
N PHE A 54 -5.57 1.85 0.27
CA PHE A 54 -6.95 1.40 0.45
C PHE A 54 -7.76 2.43 1.24
N GLY A 55 -8.82 2.95 0.61
CA GLY A 55 -9.64 4.04 1.15
C GLY A 55 -8.99 5.42 0.97
N LYS A 56 -9.34 6.38 1.82
CA LYS A 56 -8.80 7.75 1.78
C LYS A 56 -7.42 7.83 2.47
N VAL A 57 -6.47 7.03 2.01
CA VAL A 57 -5.09 7.06 2.50
C VAL A 57 -4.13 7.12 1.31
N ASN A 58 -3.15 7.99 1.41
CA ASN A 58 -1.99 8.06 0.54
C ASN A 58 -0.74 7.93 1.41
N ILE A 59 0.22 7.17 0.92
CA ILE A 59 1.54 7.01 1.55
C ILE A 59 2.64 7.20 0.51
N GLU A 60 3.81 7.55 1.00
CA GLU A 60 5.06 7.60 0.23
C GLU A 60 6.05 6.60 0.83
N LEU A 61 6.85 5.93 -0.01
CA LEU A 61 7.98 5.10 0.41
C LEU A 61 9.25 5.69 -0.20
N THR A 62 10.19 6.12 0.65
CA THR A 62 11.46 6.73 0.23
C THR A 62 12.65 6.15 1.00
N GLU A 63 13.84 6.29 0.42
CA GLU A 63 15.11 5.94 1.07
C GLU A 63 16.14 7.08 0.95
N PRO A 64 15.87 8.25 1.55
CA PRO A 64 16.63 9.47 1.25
C PRO A 64 18.12 9.38 1.61
N LYS A 65 18.49 8.67 2.68
CA LYS A 65 19.90 8.49 3.06
C LYS A 65 20.59 7.51 2.13
N PHE A 66 19.95 6.41 1.77
CA PHE A 66 20.50 5.45 0.82
C PHE A 66 20.64 6.03 -0.58
N GLU A 67 19.62 6.74 -1.06
CA GLU A 67 19.67 7.47 -2.32
C GLU A 67 20.81 8.49 -2.33
N ALA A 68 20.97 9.27 -1.26
CA ALA A 68 22.10 10.19 -1.13
C ALA A 68 23.45 9.46 -1.12
N PHE A 69 23.57 8.36 -0.38
CA PHE A 69 24.77 7.53 -0.31
C PHE A 69 25.18 6.96 -1.68
N THR A 70 24.20 6.54 -2.48
CA THR A 70 24.43 5.95 -3.81
C THR A 70 24.45 6.98 -4.95
N ASN A 71 24.38 8.28 -4.65
CA ASN A 71 24.21 9.35 -5.66
C ASN A 71 23.00 9.09 -6.59
N GLN A 72 21.88 8.67 -6.01
CA GLN A 72 20.61 8.37 -6.69
C GLN A 72 20.69 7.20 -7.68
N THR A 73 21.74 6.38 -7.60
CA THR A 73 21.87 5.19 -8.46
C THR A 73 21.19 3.95 -7.87
N ASN A 74 20.84 3.99 -6.57
CA ASN A 74 20.27 2.87 -5.81
C ASN A 74 21.08 1.56 -5.97
N THR A 75 22.38 1.70 -6.19
CA THR A 75 23.29 0.58 -6.44
C THR A 75 24.52 0.71 -5.55
N VAL A 76 24.87 -0.38 -4.89
CA VAL A 76 26.14 -0.50 -4.15
C VAL A 76 27.04 -1.46 -4.92
N ASN A 77 28.23 -1.01 -5.29
CA ASN A 77 29.23 -1.82 -5.98
C ASN A 77 30.25 -2.40 -4.99
N ASP A 78 31.02 -3.39 -5.45
CA ASP A 78 32.11 -4.02 -4.69
C ASP A 78 31.64 -4.57 -3.33
N VAL A 79 30.45 -5.18 -3.32
CA VAL A 79 29.84 -5.73 -2.12
C VAL A 79 30.58 -6.99 -1.66
N TYR A 80 30.91 -7.08 -0.37
CA TYR A 80 31.66 -8.21 0.19
C TYR A 80 30.99 -8.85 1.42
N PRO A 81 31.34 -10.11 1.74
CA PRO A 81 30.74 -10.84 2.87
C PRO A 81 31.01 -10.16 4.21
N GLY A 82 29.98 -10.05 5.05
CA GLY A 82 30.05 -9.34 6.33
C GLY A 82 29.97 -7.81 6.22
N GLN A 83 29.93 -7.25 5.00
CA GLN A 83 29.69 -5.83 4.81
C GLN A 83 28.31 -5.45 5.34
N THR A 84 28.24 -4.32 6.03
CA THR A 84 26.97 -3.68 6.38
C THR A 84 26.65 -2.60 5.36
N ILE A 85 25.44 -2.63 4.83
CA ILE A 85 24.91 -1.60 3.94
C ILE A 85 23.82 -0.86 4.71
N GLU A 86 23.99 0.45 4.89
CA GLU A 86 22.95 1.32 5.45
C GLU A 86 21.81 1.47 4.45
N LYS A 87 20.58 1.41 4.95
CA LYS A 87 19.33 1.54 4.19
C LYS A 87 18.37 2.39 5.01
N ASP A 88 17.33 2.93 4.40
CA ASP A 88 16.34 3.68 5.17
C ASP A 88 14.93 3.72 4.56
N PRO A 89 14.32 2.56 4.24
CA PRO A 89 12.94 2.47 3.78
C PRO A 89 11.97 3.07 4.78
N THR A 90 11.53 4.27 4.43
CA THR A 90 10.71 5.13 5.27
C THR A 90 9.36 5.31 4.59
N ILE A 91 8.30 4.92 5.30
CA ILE A 91 6.92 5.04 4.83
C ILE A 91 6.28 6.23 5.53
N THR A 92 5.83 7.22 4.77
CA THR A 92 5.19 8.44 5.27
C THR A 92 3.72 8.44 4.89
N VAL A 93 2.84 8.82 5.81
CA VAL A 93 1.42 9.07 5.49
C VAL A 93 1.26 10.53 5.09
N ASP A 94 0.67 10.79 3.92
CA ASP A 94 0.52 12.15 3.40
C ASP A 94 -0.37 13.03 4.30
N GLU A 95 -0.20 14.35 4.23
CA GLU A 95 -0.91 15.33 5.07
C GLU A 95 -2.44 15.27 4.90
N ASP A 96 -2.93 15.01 3.68
CA ASP A 96 -4.37 14.98 3.35
C ASP A 96 -5.05 13.61 3.56
N SER A 97 -4.31 12.63 4.09
CA SER A 97 -4.76 11.26 4.32
C SER A 97 -5.58 11.09 5.61
N SER A 98 -6.27 9.96 5.73
CA SER A 98 -6.79 9.44 7.00
C SER A 98 -5.69 8.74 7.80
N GLU A 99 -5.92 8.52 9.10
CA GLU A 99 -5.08 7.64 9.92
C GLU A 99 -5.08 6.21 9.32
N ALA A 100 -3.93 5.53 9.36
CA ALA A 100 -3.73 4.28 8.63
C ALA A 100 -3.02 3.19 9.44
N TYR A 101 -3.32 1.94 9.10
CA TYR A 101 -2.43 0.81 9.36
C TYR A 101 -1.49 0.62 8.18
N ILE A 102 -0.24 0.25 8.46
CA ILE A 102 0.80 0.06 7.44
C ILE A 102 1.34 -1.36 7.50
N ARG A 103 1.56 -1.96 6.32
CA ARG A 103 2.36 -3.17 6.15
C ARG A 103 3.39 -2.98 5.04
N ALA A 104 4.46 -3.75 5.08
CA ALA A 104 5.48 -3.76 4.04
C ALA A 104 5.87 -5.19 3.68
N LYS A 105 6.29 -5.41 2.45
CA LYS A 105 6.83 -6.67 1.97
C LYS A 105 8.21 -6.44 1.39
N ILE A 106 9.18 -7.21 1.87
CA ILE A 106 10.52 -7.26 1.32
C ILE A 106 10.57 -8.41 0.33
N SER A 107 11.06 -8.14 -0.87
CA SER A 107 11.23 -9.14 -1.91
C SER A 107 12.60 -9.01 -2.56
N TYR A 108 13.08 -10.11 -3.11
CA TYR A 108 14.38 -10.17 -3.75
C TYR A 108 14.21 -10.60 -5.19
N ASN A 109 15.13 -10.19 -6.07
CA ASN A 109 15.12 -10.70 -7.43
C ASN A 109 15.40 -12.23 -7.46
N ASN A 110 15.17 -12.85 -8.62
CA ASN A 110 15.28 -14.31 -8.80
C ASN A 110 16.73 -14.82 -8.84
N GLN A 111 17.73 -13.98 -8.54
CA GLN A 111 19.14 -14.37 -8.52
C GLN A 111 19.55 -15.07 -7.21
N LEU A 112 18.71 -14.94 -6.18
CA LEU A 112 18.89 -15.57 -4.87
C LEU A 112 17.96 -16.77 -4.70
N THR A 113 18.47 -17.85 -4.10
CA THR A 113 17.63 -18.97 -3.64
C THR A 113 16.80 -18.55 -2.42
N LYS A 114 15.76 -19.32 -2.08
CA LYS A 114 14.93 -19.03 -0.89
C LYS A 114 15.75 -19.03 0.41
N GLU A 115 16.74 -19.90 0.50
CA GLU A 115 17.64 -20.00 1.64
C GLU A 115 18.51 -18.73 1.78
N GLN A 116 19.02 -18.22 0.65
CA GLN A 116 19.82 -16.98 0.60
C GLN A 116 18.97 -15.74 0.93
N GLN A 117 17.75 -15.68 0.41
CA GLN A 117 16.80 -14.63 0.77
C GLN A 117 16.50 -14.64 2.28
N ALA A 118 16.32 -15.83 2.86
CA ALA A 118 16.11 -15.97 4.31
C ALA A 118 17.35 -15.64 5.14
N GLU A 119 18.57 -15.86 4.63
CA GLU A 119 19.81 -15.42 5.27
C GLU A 119 19.92 -13.89 5.31
N LEU A 120 19.69 -13.22 4.18
CA LEU A 120 19.66 -11.75 4.13
C LEU A 120 18.59 -11.18 5.05
N GLU A 121 17.41 -11.77 5.04
CA GLU A 121 16.29 -11.32 5.86
C GLU A 121 16.60 -11.41 7.36
N ARG A 122 17.32 -12.44 7.81
CA ARG A 122 17.80 -12.56 9.21
C ARG A 122 18.84 -11.51 9.57
N ASN A 123 19.53 -10.95 8.57
CA ASN A 123 20.56 -9.94 8.75
C ASN A 123 20.04 -8.50 8.59
N LEU A 124 18.73 -8.32 8.38
CA LEU A 124 18.09 -7.00 8.46
C LEU A 124 18.05 -6.54 9.91
N ASN A 125 18.42 -5.28 10.15
CA ASN A 125 18.14 -4.63 11.42
C ASN A 125 16.74 -4.00 11.39
N LEU A 126 15.73 -4.83 11.62
CA LEU A 126 14.34 -4.41 11.64
C LEU A 126 14.08 -3.44 12.81
N ILE A 127 13.38 -2.34 12.54
CA ILE A 127 13.01 -1.36 13.57
C ILE A 127 11.92 -1.93 14.48
N GLU A 128 11.95 -1.54 15.75
CA GLU A 128 10.92 -1.92 16.72
C GLU A 128 9.52 -1.50 16.25
N GLY A 129 8.52 -2.34 16.51
CA GLY A 129 7.12 -2.08 16.14
C GLY A 129 6.67 -2.85 14.90
N TRP A 130 7.60 -3.44 14.14
CA TRP A 130 7.28 -4.32 13.01
C TRP A 130 7.24 -5.79 13.42
N THR A 131 6.25 -6.52 12.92
CA THR A 131 6.14 -7.97 13.09
C THR A 131 5.99 -8.65 11.74
N LYS A 132 6.91 -9.57 11.40
CA LYS A 132 6.77 -10.42 10.22
C LYS A 132 5.71 -11.50 10.47
N SER A 133 4.75 -11.62 9.56
CA SER A 133 3.76 -12.69 9.57
C SER A 133 4.06 -13.79 8.55
N SER A 134 3.32 -14.88 8.60
CA SER A 134 3.49 -16.05 7.72
C SER A 134 3.16 -15.78 6.25
N ASP A 135 2.42 -14.71 5.96
CA ASP A 135 2.12 -14.23 4.61
C ASP A 135 3.30 -13.49 3.94
N GLY A 136 4.39 -13.29 4.68
CA GLY A 136 5.60 -12.61 4.23
C GLY A 136 5.54 -11.09 4.35
N TYR A 137 4.46 -10.52 4.89
CA TYR A 137 4.39 -9.10 5.21
C TYR A 137 4.92 -8.82 6.62
N TYR A 138 5.51 -7.64 6.76
CA TYR A 138 5.83 -6.98 8.01
C TYR A 138 4.70 -6.02 8.32
N TYR A 139 4.11 -6.16 9.50
CA TYR A 139 3.01 -5.31 9.95
C TYR A 139 3.51 -4.34 11.00
N TYR A 140 3.27 -3.04 10.79
CA TYR A 140 3.52 -2.04 11.82
C TYR A 140 2.40 -2.09 12.85
N ARG A 141 2.77 -2.11 14.13
CA ARG A 141 1.83 -2.33 15.23
C ARG A 141 0.88 -1.15 15.46
N ASP A 142 1.40 0.07 15.32
CA ASP A 142 0.72 1.27 15.77
C ASP A 142 0.02 1.99 14.61
N ILE A 143 -1.01 2.78 14.91
CA ILE A 143 -1.68 3.61 13.91
C ILE A 143 -0.74 4.76 13.51
N VAL A 144 -0.61 4.99 12.20
CA VAL A 144 0.21 6.07 11.64
C VAL A 144 -0.70 7.19 11.16
N LYS A 145 -0.45 8.39 11.65
CA LYS A 145 -1.25 9.59 11.35
C LYS A 145 -0.67 10.35 10.16
N PRO A 146 -1.45 11.24 9.52
CA PRO A 146 -0.93 12.16 8.51
C PRO A 146 0.35 12.88 8.98
N THR A 147 1.29 13.05 8.06
CA THR A 147 2.65 13.59 8.25
C THR A 147 3.61 12.74 9.08
N GLN A 148 3.16 11.62 9.65
CA GLN A 148 4.05 10.71 10.37
C GLN A 148 4.74 9.74 9.42
N SER A 149 5.98 9.40 9.78
CA SER A 149 6.81 8.44 9.06
C SER A 149 7.20 7.28 9.95
N VAL A 150 7.29 6.09 9.35
CA VAL A 150 7.76 4.86 10.01
C VAL A 150 8.90 4.25 9.20
N LEU A 151 10.01 3.97 9.87
CA LEU A 151 11.18 3.33 9.29
C LEU A 151 11.05 1.80 9.43
N LEU A 152 11.29 1.04 8.36
CA LEU A 152 11.17 -0.42 8.37
C LEU A 152 12.42 -1.11 8.92
N PHE A 153 13.58 -0.83 8.34
CA PHE A 153 14.91 -1.29 8.80
C PHE A 153 15.96 -0.22 8.47
N ASP A 154 17.10 -0.21 9.16
CA ASP A 154 18.15 0.82 8.96
C ASP A 154 19.45 0.28 8.32
N LYS A 155 19.58 -1.03 8.21
CA LYS A 155 20.72 -1.69 7.54
C LYS A 155 20.43 -3.14 7.20
N VAL A 156 21.21 -3.66 6.27
CA VAL A 156 21.33 -5.07 5.95
C VAL A 156 22.80 -5.49 6.02
N MET A 157 23.08 -6.63 6.66
CA MET A 157 24.43 -7.22 6.63
C MET A 157 24.49 -8.34 5.59
N ILE A 158 25.47 -8.26 4.69
CA ILE A 158 25.75 -9.34 3.74
C ILE A 158 26.21 -10.56 4.53
N PRO A 159 25.62 -11.76 4.33
CA PRO A 159 25.99 -12.93 5.10
C PRO A 159 27.47 -13.25 4.97
N ALA A 160 28.16 -13.39 6.11
CA ALA A 160 29.61 -13.57 6.15
C ALA A 160 30.08 -14.92 5.55
N ASN A 161 29.17 -15.87 5.39
CA ASN A 161 29.39 -17.18 4.79
C ASN A 161 29.24 -17.18 3.26
N TRP A 162 28.85 -16.08 2.63
CA TRP A 162 28.86 -15.98 1.18
C TRP A 162 30.31 -15.89 0.73
N ASP A 163 30.82 -16.85 -0.03
CA ASP A 163 32.22 -16.91 -0.46
C ASP A 163 32.39 -16.52 -1.95
N ASN A 164 33.48 -16.95 -2.58
CA ASN A 164 33.76 -16.67 -3.99
C ASN A 164 32.65 -17.16 -4.96
N ALA A 165 31.78 -18.09 -4.55
CA ALA A 165 30.64 -18.51 -5.37
C ALA A 165 29.61 -17.38 -5.61
N TYR A 166 29.78 -16.23 -4.93
CA TYR A 166 28.88 -15.10 -4.94
C TYR A 166 29.52 -13.81 -5.51
N ALA A 167 30.80 -13.83 -5.85
CA ALA A 167 31.60 -12.65 -6.21
C ALA A 167 31.12 -11.89 -7.47
N GLU A 168 30.27 -12.51 -8.30
CA GLU A 168 29.75 -11.92 -9.54
C GLU A 168 28.22 -11.84 -9.56
N LYS A 169 27.56 -12.11 -8.42
CA LYS A 169 26.10 -12.08 -8.35
C LYS A 169 25.61 -10.68 -8.00
N THR A 170 24.62 -10.21 -8.76
CA THR A 170 23.82 -9.04 -8.41
C THR A 170 22.49 -9.51 -7.83
N PHE A 171 22.10 -8.93 -6.70
CA PHE A 171 20.76 -9.09 -6.15
C PHE A 171 20.16 -7.72 -5.86
N GLU A 172 18.84 -7.70 -5.74
CA GLU A 172 18.07 -6.49 -5.47
C GLU A 172 17.23 -6.73 -4.22
N ILE A 173 17.08 -5.70 -3.40
CA ILE A 173 16.13 -5.69 -2.29
C ILE A 173 15.00 -4.73 -2.66
N ASN A 174 13.83 -5.28 -2.95
CA ASN A 174 12.65 -4.54 -3.35
C ASN A 174 11.67 -4.44 -2.18
N ILE A 175 11.03 -3.28 -2.02
CA ILE A 175 10.12 -3.00 -0.91
C ILE A 175 8.78 -2.56 -1.46
N ILE A 176 7.72 -3.20 -0.99
CA ILE A 176 6.34 -2.82 -1.30
C ILE A 176 5.72 -2.38 0.01
N ALA A 177 5.24 -1.15 0.08
CA ALA A 177 4.49 -0.62 1.21
C ALA A 177 3.01 -0.58 0.87
N GLU A 178 2.18 -0.94 1.85
CA GLU A 178 0.73 -0.85 1.72
C GLU A 178 0.13 -0.16 2.94
N ALA A 179 -0.93 0.63 2.72
CA ALA A 179 -1.66 1.29 3.78
C ALA A 179 -3.18 1.15 3.61
N ILE A 180 -3.86 0.91 4.73
CA ILE A 180 -5.30 0.83 4.82
C ILE A 180 -5.78 1.81 5.88
N GLN A 181 -6.78 2.63 5.53
CA GLN A 181 -7.37 3.56 6.50
C GLN A 181 -7.90 2.81 7.73
N VAL A 182 -7.79 3.42 8.91
CA VAL A 182 -8.28 2.86 10.18
C VAL A 182 -9.80 2.72 10.17
N ASP A 183 -10.49 3.68 9.55
CA ASP A 183 -11.94 3.69 9.50
C ASP A 183 -12.46 2.44 8.77
N ASN A 184 -13.38 1.72 9.44
CA ASN A 184 -14.00 0.48 8.97
C ASN A 184 -13.05 -0.71 8.77
N PHE A 185 -11.84 -0.65 9.34
CA PHE A 185 -10.91 -1.76 9.32
C PHE A 185 -10.39 -2.09 10.73
N THR A 186 -10.24 -3.37 11.03
CA THR A 186 -9.61 -3.86 12.25
C THR A 186 -8.69 -5.00 11.87
N PRO A 187 -7.37 -4.87 12.08
CA PRO A 187 -6.44 -5.93 11.71
C PRO A 187 -6.55 -7.12 12.67
N ALA A 188 -6.04 -8.27 12.23
CA ALA A 188 -5.82 -9.39 13.13
C ALA A 188 -4.64 -9.08 14.05
N PHE A 189 -4.84 -9.32 15.34
CA PHE A 189 -3.83 -9.13 16.36
C PHE A 189 -3.33 -10.47 16.91
N SER A 190 -2.10 -10.49 17.42
CA SER A 190 -1.61 -11.59 18.26
C SER A 190 -2.53 -11.81 19.46
N GLN A 191 -2.48 -13.01 20.08
CA GLN A 191 -3.38 -13.35 21.20
C GLN A 191 -3.32 -12.34 22.35
N ASN A 192 -2.14 -11.80 22.65
CA ASN A 192 -1.89 -10.78 23.66
C ASN A 192 -2.08 -9.34 23.15
N LYS A 193 -2.50 -9.16 21.89
CA LYS A 193 -2.69 -7.87 21.20
C LYS A 193 -1.45 -6.98 21.14
N SER A 194 -0.25 -7.56 21.28
CA SER A 194 1.01 -6.82 21.21
C SER A 194 1.54 -6.61 19.80
N ALA A 195 0.95 -7.25 18.79
CA ALA A 195 1.36 -7.15 17.40
C ALA A 195 0.15 -7.26 16.47
N VAL A 196 0.23 -6.56 15.34
CA VAL A 196 -0.62 -6.84 14.18
C VAL A 196 0.02 -8.02 13.43
N ILE A 197 -0.79 -9.02 13.06
CA ILE A 197 -0.32 -10.27 12.44
C ILE A 197 -1.03 -10.59 11.12
N GLY A 198 -1.96 -9.75 10.68
CA GLY A 198 -2.65 -9.97 9.41
C GLY A 198 -3.69 -8.90 9.11
N TRP A 199 -3.94 -8.68 7.83
CA TRP A 199 -5.10 -7.95 7.34
C TRP A 199 -6.03 -8.93 6.65
N ASN A 200 -7.15 -9.23 7.30
CA ASN A 200 -8.10 -10.24 6.85
C ASN A 200 -9.49 -9.99 7.43
N TYR A 201 -10.51 -10.38 6.67
CA TYR A 201 -11.87 -10.55 7.14
C TYR A 201 -12.09 -12.00 7.57
N VAL A 202 -13.04 -12.21 8.48
CA VAL A 202 -13.57 -13.53 8.79
C VAL A 202 -15.02 -13.54 8.36
N ASN A 203 -15.33 -14.35 7.37
CA ASN A 203 -16.70 -14.53 6.88
C ASN A 203 -17.57 -15.21 7.96
N ALA A 204 -18.89 -15.12 7.81
CA ALA A 204 -19.84 -15.73 8.74
C ALA A 204 -19.69 -17.27 8.85
N ASP A 205 -19.11 -17.92 7.83
CA ASP A 205 -18.81 -19.34 7.79
C ASP A 205 -17.46 -19.70 8.45
N GLY A 206 -16.75 -18.71 8.99
CA GLY A 206 -15.43 -18.87 9.62
C GLY A 206 -14.26 -18.82 8.63
N THR A 207 -14.51 -18.64 7.33
CA THR A 207 -13.44 -18.52 6.33
C THR A 207 -12.66 -17.22 6.53
N VAL A 208 -11.33 -17.34 6.59
CA VAL A 208 -10.43 -16.18 6.64
C VAL A 208 -10.12 -15.72 5.22
N VAL A 209 -10.47 -14.48 4.89
CA VAL A 209 -10.21 -13.87 3.58
C VAL A 209 -9.18 -12.76 3.74
N PRO A 210 -7.99 -12.86 3.12
CA PRO A 210 -6.97 -11.81 3.19
C PRO A 210 -7.43 -10.55 2.47
N ILE A 211 -7.01 -9.39 2.98
CA ILE A 211 -7.21 -8.10 2.31
C ILE A 211 -6.08 -7.90 1.29
N THR A 212 -6.48 -7.70 0.04
CA THR A 212 -5.66 -7.38 -1.12
C THR A 212 -6.34 -6.25 -1.91
N PRO A 213 -5.65 -5.61 -2.89
CA PRO A 213 -6.22 -4.60 -3.78
C PRO A 213 -7.57 -4.99 -4.37
N GLU A 214 -7.75 -6.27 -4.67
CA GLU A 214 -8.92 -6.81 -5.32
C GLU A 214 -10.05 -7.15 -4.34
N THR A 215 -9.75 -7.39 -3.05
CA THR A 215 -10.74 -7.82 -2.05
C THR A 215 -11.20 -6.70 -1.13
N TYR A 216 -10.55 -5.54 -1.17
CA TYR A 216 -11.02 -4.35 -0.45
C TYR A 216 -12.26 -3.78 -1.13
N GLN A 217 -13.24 -3.37 -0.32
CA GLN A 217 -14.45 -2.69 -0.77
C GLN A 217 -14.53 -1.36 -0.05
N ASP A 218 -14.53 -0.25 -0.79
CA ASP A 218 -14.85 1.07 -0.25
C ASP A 218 -16.33 1.04 0.18
N ASN A 219 -16.58 1.09 1.48
CA ASN A 219 -17.93 1.26 2.04
C ASN A 219 -18.27 2.74 2.19
#